data_AF-A0A3A0CNS4-F1
#
_entry.id   AF-A0A3A0CNS4-F1
#
_cell.length_a   1.000
_cell.length_b   1.000
_cell.length_c   1.000
_cell.angle_alpha   90.00
_cell.angle_beta   90.00
_cell.angle_gamma   90.00
#
_symmetry.space_group_name_H-M   'P 1'
#
loop_
_entity.id
_entity.type
_entity.pdbx_description
1 polymer ?
#
loop_
_entity_poly.entity_id
_entity_poly.type
_entity_poly.pdbx_seq_one_letter_code
_entity_poly.pdbx_strand_id
1 'polypeptide(L)'
;MTPTVPRTLYEVLGVGPNADDAEVESAYAGFAFGPNPNVPTDVTEAYRFLQDATRRAWYNELIEACERDELLHIEPAKLGSFKAHCDLAQITIFPKPGAPNCYAVRLLGQAPPVWTHNARPVGQPGPPIPTRADRFWEAFEAVFLFGALRRASIGGKLGLAVLYSFVIAAGALGIRWAGRELTAMRAAALVRDVQAGHAAASEKLAQLVRRTSDMDAEFRSVTGADFDPATGKSTRPRPEVDEAIVRHETVRDAWAALENGRVRPAEIQAAHSTLAAIHDRIQSRTIVPDDRKRLEDLIKWIEQGAAKLPRQSDFIKHIKTMVETDRFERKSPSSEGSGS
;
A
#
# COMPACT_ATOMS: atom_id res chain seq x y z
N MET A 1 -9.75 31.05 -10.56
CA MET A 1 -10.59 29.85 -10.38
C MET A 1 -12.01 30.34 -10.19
N THR A 2 -12.87 30.09 -11.17
CA THR A 2 -14.31 30.37 -11.09
C THR A 2 -14.89 29.60 -9.89
N PRO A 3 -15.71 30.21 -9.03
CA PRO A 3 -16.31 29.50 -7.90
C PRO A 3 -17.16 28.34 -8.44
N THR A 4 -16.73 27.11 -8.15
CA THR A 4 -17.48 25.90 -8.47
C THR A 4 -18.72 25.89 -7.58
N VAL A 5 -19.90 26.05 -8.20
CA VAL A 5 -21.18 25.83 -7.52
C VAL A 5 -21.19 24.39 -7.03
N PRO A 6 -21.55 24.11 -5.76
CA PRO A 6 -21.63 22.75 -5.27
C PRO A 6 -22.63 21.97 -6.10
N ARG A 7 -22.18 20.84 -6.65
CA ARG A 7 -22.98 19.96 -7.49
C ARG A 7 -22.73 18.51 -7.12
N THR A 8 -23.78 17.70 -7.18
CA THR A 8 -23.67 16.24 -7.02
C THR A 8 -23.27 15.59 -8.34
N LEU A 9 -22.77 14.35 -8.30
CA LEU A 9 -22.52 13.57 -9.52
C LEU A 9 -23.80 13.33 -10.33
N TYR A 10 -24.96 13.26 -9.67
CA TYR A 10 -26.26 13.18 -10.32
C TYR A 10 -26.58 14.44 -11.13
N GLU A 11 -26.30 15.63 -10.56
CA GLU A 11 -26.46 16.90 -11.26
C GLU A 11 -25.46 17.07 -12.42
N VAL A 12 -24.24 16.56 -12.28
CA VAL A 12 -23.25 16.52 -13.37
C VAL A 12 -23.76 15.68 -14.54
N LEU A 13 -24.40 14.53 -14.24
CA LEU A 13 -24.98 13.65 -15.25
C LEU A 13 -26.38 14.10 -15.74
N GLY A 14 -27.00 15.07 -15.06
CA GLY A 14 -28.33 15.58 -15.40
C GLY A 14 -29.49 14.66 -14.98
N VAL A 15 -29.30 13.81 -13.98
CA VAL A 15 -30.31 12.87 -13.48
C VAL A 15 -30.79 13.26 -12.07
N GLY A 16 -31.95 12.71 -11.68
CA GLY A 16 -32.51 12.94 -10.34
C GLY A 16 -31.66 12.30 -9.23
N PRO A 17 -31.79 12.78 -7.97
CA PRO A 17 -31.20 12.11 -6.83
C PRO A 17 -31.81 10.71 -6.70
N ASN A 18 -30.97 9.70 -6.46
CA ASN A 18 -31.33 8.27 -6.43
C ASN A 18 -31.70 7.64 -7.78
N ALA A 19 -31.19 8.18 -8.89
CA ALA A 19 -31.40 7.62 -10.21
C ALA A 19 -31.01 6.12 -10.27
N ASP A 20 -31.86 5.31 -10.90
CA ASP A 20 -31.61 3.89 -11.10
C ASP A 20 -30.58 3.63 -12.22
N ASP A 21 -30.21 2.37 -12.42
CA ASP A 21 -29.18 1.99 -13.40
C ASP A 21 -29.59 2.41 -14.82
N ALA A 22 -30.87 2.27 -15.15
CA ALA A 22 -31.41 2.58 -16.46
C ALA A 22 -31.43 4.10 -16.71
N GLU A 23 -31.75 4.89 -15.68
CA GLU A 23 -31.73 6.35 -15.75
C GLU A 23 -30.30 6.90 -15.91
N VAL A 24 -29.33 6.34 -15.19
CA VAL A 24 -27.90 6.69 -15.30
C VAL A 24 -27.35 6.34 -16.69
N GLU A 25 -27.67 5.16 -17.21
CA GLU A 25 -27.24 4.71 -18.53
C GLU A 25 -27.89 5.52 -19.67
N SER A 26 -29.20 5.77 -19.57
CA SER A 26 -29.95 6.59 -20.54
C SER A 26 -29.41 8.02 -20.61
N ALA A 27 -29.11 8.64 -19.46
CA ALA A 27 -28.55 9.98 -19.42
C ALA A 27 -27.17 10.04 -20.08
N TYR A 28 -26.28 9.09 -19.78
CA TYR A 28 -24.97 9.02 -20.41
C TYR A 28 -25.04 8.75 -21.92
N ALA A 29 -25.95 7.87 -22.35
CA ALA A 29 -26.20 7.62 -23.77
C ALA A 29 -26.65 8.88 -24.52
N GLY A 30 -27.42 9.75 -23.86
CA GLY A 30 -27.80 11.07 -24.39
C GLY A 30 -26.62 12.00 -24.67
N PHE A 31 -25.54 11.90 -23.89
CA PHE A 31 -24.29 12.62 -24.15
C PHE A 31 -23.41 11.92 -25.20
N ALA A 32 -23.27 10.60 -25.12
CA ALA A 32 -22.38 9.83 -26.00
C ALA A 32 -22.87 9.71 -27.45
N PHE A 33 -24.19 9.66 -27.66
CA PHE A 33 -24.82 9.53 -28.97
C PHE A 33 -25.61 10.78 -29.38
N GLY A 34 -25.46 11.88 -28.64
CA GLY A 34 -26.09 13.15 -28.93
C GLY A 34 -25.48 13.88 -30.13
N PRO A 35 -26.06 15.03 -30.54
CA PRO A 35 -25.59 15.82 -31.67
C PRO A 35 -24.19 16.42 -31.49
N ASN A 36 -23.64 16.39 -30.27
CA ASN A 36 -22.28 16.81 -29.97
C ASN A 36 -21.48 15.59 -29.42
N PRO A 37 -20.53 15.03 -30.18
CA PRO A 37 -19.81 13.81 -29.78
C PRO A 37 -18.76 14.04 -28.68
N ASN A 38 -18.54 15.28 -28.24
CA ASN A 38 -17.60 15.59 -27.17
C ASN A 38 -18.30 15.52 -25.81
N VAL A 39 -18.25 14.33 -25.20
CA VAL A 39 -18.68 14.14 -23.81
C VAL A 39 -17.66 14.81 -22.87
N PRO A 40 -18.10 15.73 -22.00
CA PRO A 40 -17.23 16.32 -20.99
C PRO A 40 -16.60 15.26 -20.06
N THR A 41 -15.36 15.50 -19.62
CA THR A 41 -14.61 14.54 -18.79
C THR A 41 -15.30 14.29 -17.44
N ASP A 42 -15.85 15.33 -16.84
CA ASP A 42 -16.62 15.28 -15.59
C ASP A 42 -17.88 14.42 -15.71
N VAL A 43 -18.59 14.48 -16.84
CA VAL A 43 -19.74 13.61 -17.14
C VAL A 43 -19.32 12.15 -17.27
N THR A 44 -18.18 11.90 -17.92
CA THR A 44 -17.63 10.54 -18.06
C THR A 44 -17.21 9.94 -16.72
N GLU A 45 -16.60 10.75 -15.85
CA GLU A 45 -16.20 10.35 -14.50
C GLU A 45 -17.41 10.11 -13.59
N ALA A 46 -18.41 10.99 -13.65
CA ALA A 46 -19.67 10.83 -12.91
C ALA A 46 -20.39 9.54 -13.32
N TYR A 47 -20.50 9.27 -14.62
CA TYR A 47 -21.08 8.02 -15.11
C TYR A 47 -20.31 6.79 -14.62
N ARG A 48 -18.98 6.76 -14.79
CA ARG A 48 -18.15 5.63 -14.33
C ARG A 48 -18.30 5.36 -12.83
N PHE A 49 -18.52 6.40 -12.03
CA PHE A 49 -18.76 6.27 -10.60
C PHE A 49 -20.16 5.77 -10.29
N LEU A 50 -21.20 6.36 -10.90
CA LEU A 50 -22.61 6.06 -10.63
C LEU A 50 -23.06 4.72 -11.23
N GLN A 51 -22.41 4.22 -12.28
CA GLN A 51 -22.73 2.93 -12.90
C GLN A 51 -22.64 1.75 -11.91
N ASP A 52 -21.78 1.83 -10.90
CA ASP A 52 -21.64 0.80 -9.86
C ASP A 52 -22.68 1.02 -8.74
N ALA A 53 -23.66 0.13 -8.64
CA ALA A 53 -24.74 0.21 -7.64
C ALA A 53 -24.21 0.29 -6.19
N THR A 54 -23.08 -0.36 -5.88
CA THR A 54 -22.48 -0.33 -4.54
C THR A 54 -21.91 1.04 -4.22
N ARG A 55 -21.23 1.67 -5.20
CA ARG A 55 -20.68 3.02 -5.05
C ARG A 55 -21.78 4.06 -4.97
N ARG A 56 -22.87 3.85 -5.70
CA ARG A 56 -24.05 4.72 -5.67
C ARG A 56 -24.74 4.73 -4.31
N ALA A 57 -24.97 3.55 -3.74
CA ALA A 57 -25.54 3.43 -2.40
C ALA A 57 -24.68 4.16 -1.35
N TRP A 58 -23.36 3.94 -1.38
CA TRP A 58 -22.42 4.62 -0.50
C TRP A 58 -22.38 6.14 -0.72
N TYR A 59 -22.47 6.59 -1.97
CA TYR A 59 -22.50 8.01 -2.29
C TYR A 59 -23.75 8.70 -1.76
N ASN A 60 -24.91 8.04 -1.80
CA ASN A 60 -26.14 8.54 -1.21
C ASN A 60 -26.00 8.73 0.31
N GLU A 61 -25.38 7.77 1.02
CA GLU A 61 -25.09 7.91 2.45
C GLU A 61 -24.21 9.13 2.75
N LEU A 62 -23.23 9.42 1.87
CA LEU A 62 -22.37 10.59 2.04
C LEU A 62 -23.07 11.91 1.71
N ILE A 63 -23.94 11.93 0.72
CA ILE A 63 -24.77 13.10 0.43
C ILE A 63 -25.66 13.38 1.65
N GLU A 64 -26.32 12.37 2.21
CA GLU A 64 -27.11 12.51 3.43
C GLU A 64 -26.26 13.04 4.59
N ALA A 65 -25.03 12.53 4.77
CA ALA A 65 -24.11 13.03 5.78
C ALA A 65 -23.69 14.49 5.54
N CYS A 66 -23.52 14.91 4.28
CA CYS A 66 -23.24 16.31 3.92
C CYS A 66 -24.43 17.22 4.24
N GLU A 67 -25.65 16.77 3.97
CA GLU A 67 -26.89 17.52 4.23
C GLU A 67 -27.18 17.65 5.73
N ARG A 68 -26.92 16.59 6.51
CA ARG A 68 -27.15 16.55 7.96
C ARG A 68 -26.02 17.14 8.80
N ASP A 69 -24.93 17.57 8.17
CA ASP A 69 -23.69 17.97 8.84
C ASP A 69 -23.19 16.92 9.86
N GLU A 70 -23.30 15.63 9.48
CA GLU A 70 -22.96 14.52 10.35
C GLU A 70 -21.45 14.29 10.42
N LEU A 71 -20.98 13.88 11.59
CA LEU A 71 -19.59 13.52 11.82
C LEU A 71 -19.41 12.02 11.65
N LEU A 72 -18.61 11.64 10.65
CA LEU A 72 -18.28 10.26 10.37
C LEU A 72 -17.06 9.84 11.21
N HIS A 73 -17.19 8.71 11.90
CA HIS A 73 -16.08 8.11 12.64
C HIS A 73 -15.32 7.13 11.74
N ILE A 74 -14.02 7.36 11.54
CA ILE A 74 -13.20 6.59 10.59
C ILE A 74 -11.91 6.14 11.25
N GLU A 75 -11.70 4.84 11.26
CA GLU A 75 -10.47 4.24 11.78
C GLU A 75 -9.23 4.75 11.03
N PRO A 76 -8.10 5.02 11.73
CA PRO A 76 -6.89 5.55 11.11
C PRO A 76 -6.36 4.71 9.93
N ALA A 77 -6.48 3.39 10.03
CA ALA A 77 -6.05 2.46 8.99
C ALA A 77 -6.88 2.57 7.69
N LYS A 78 -8.12 3.05 7.78
CA LYS A 78 -9.06 3.20 6.66
C LYS A 78 -9.13 4.63 6.11
N LEU A 79 -8.43 5.59 6.73
CA LEU A 79 -8.48 6.99 6.31
C LEU A 79 -7.96 7.19 4.88
N GLY A 80 -6.89 6.47 4.51
CA GLY A 80 -6.31 6.58 3.16
C GLY A 80 -7.27 6.11 2.07
N SER A 81 -7.90 4.94 2.27
CA SER A 81 -8.90 4.41 1.33
C SER A 81 -10.16 5.28 1.32
N PHE A 82 -10.64 5.74 2.47
CA PHE A 82 -11.78 6.63 2.55
C PHE A 82 -11.55 7.96 1.81
N LYS A 83 -10.37 8.55 1.96
CA LYS A 83 -9.99 9.76 1.22
C LYS A 83 -10.03 9.53 -0.29
N ALA A 84 -9.42 8.45 -0.77
CA ALA A 84 -9.41 8.12 -2.19
C ALA A 84 -10.84 7.96 -2.75
N HIS A 85 -11.76 7.36 -1.98
CA HIS A 85 -13.16 7.22 -2.41
C HIS A 85 -13.91 8.56 -2.40
N CYS A 86 -13.66 9.43 -1.41
CA CYS A 86 -14.26 10.76 -1.36
C CYS A 86 -13.74 11.67 -2.49
N ASP A 87 -12.45 11.59 -2.82
CA ASP A 87 -11.87 12.32 -3.95
C ASP A 87 -12.57 11.92 -5.27
N LEU A 88 -12.82 10.62 -5.48
CA LEU A 88 -13.58 10.11 -6.64
C LEU A 88 -15.04 10.58 -6.65
N ALA A 89 -15.65 10.70 -5.47
CA ALA A 89 -17.02 11.16 -5.30
C ALA A 89 -17.18 12.69 -5.34
N GLN A 90 -16.09 13.44 -5.56
CA GLN A 90 -16.05 14.90 -5.46
C GLN A 90 -16.52 15.42 -4.08
N ILE A 91 -16.15 14.71 -3.01
CA ILE A 91 -16.45 15.03 -1.62
C ILE A 91 -15.16 15.41 -0.89
N THR A 92 -15.21 16.54 -0.20
CA THR A 92 -14.11 17.07 0.61
C THR A 92 -14.28 16.66 2.08
N ILE A 93 -13.21 16.17 2.69
CA ILE A 93 -13.21 15.68 4.08
C ILE A 93 -12.50 16.68 4.99
N PHE A 94 -13.13 17.03 6.11
CA PHE A 94 -12.62 17.95 7.12
C PHE A 94 -12.46 17.26 8.49
N PRO A 95 -11.25 17.22 9.08
CA PRO A 95 -11.04 16.62 10.40
C PRO A 95 -11.58 17.52 11.51
N LYS A 96 -12.20 16.93 12.55
CA LYS A 96 -12.70 17.67 13.71
C LYS A 96 -11.60 17.96 14.75
N PRO A 97 -11.29 19.24 15.07
CA PRO A 97 -10.38 19.58 16.16
C PRO A 97 -10.86 18.99 17.49
N GLY A 98 -9.95 18.31 18.19
CA GLY A 98 -10.21 17.75 19.51
C GLY A 98 -10.99 16.43 19.53
N ALA A 99 -11.44 15.92 18.37
CA ALA A 99 -12.08 14.61 18.26
C ALA A 99 -11.29 13.75 17.26
N PRO A 100 -10.35 12.90 17.74
CA PRO A 100 -9.60 12.04 16.84
C PRO A 100 -10.56 11.11 16.10
N ASN A 101 -10.25 10.83 14.83
CA ASN A 101 -11.02 9.93 13.95
C ASN A 101 -12.42 10.41 13.56
N CYS A 102 -12.81 11.65 13.88
CA CYS A 102 -14.09 12.21 13.45
C CYS A 102 -13.90 13.21 12.31
N TYR A 103 -14.67 13.04 11.23
CA TYR A 103 -14.56 13.82 10.01
C TYR A 103 -15.93 14.33 9.56
N ALA A 104 -16.00 15.59 9.15
CA ALA A 104 -17.15 16.08 8.39
C ALA A 104 -16.88 15.95 6.90
N VAL A 105 -17.91 15.65 6.14
CA VAL A 105 -17.89 15.59 4.68
C VAL A 105 -18.66 16.75 4.09
N ARG A 106 -18.21 17.25 2.94
CA ARG A 106 -18.82 18.35 2.19
C ARG A 106 -18.73 18.10 0.70
N LEU A 107 -19.74 18.50 -0.04
CA LEU A 107 -19.66 18.52 -1.50
C LEU A 107 -18.56 19.51 -1.95
N LEU A 108 -17.93 19.23 -3.08
CA LEU A 108 -16.96 20.14 -3.69
C LEU A 108 -17.63 21.50 -3.97
N GLY A 109 -17.10 22.57 -3.39
CA GLY A 109 -17.67 23.92 -3.51
C GLY A 109 -18.64 24.33 -2.40
N GLN A 110 -19.01 23.42 -1.50
CA GLN A 110 -19.80 23.74 -0.31
C GLN A 110 -18.91 24.42 0.76
N ALA A 111 -19.49 25.33 1.55
CA ALA A 111 -18.78 26.01 2.61
C ALA A 111 -18.26 25.01 3.67
N PRO A 112 -17.06 25.25 4.24
CA PRO A 112 -16.52 24.40 5.29
C PRO A 112 -17.41 24.41 6.55
N PRO A 113 -17.29 23.40 7.42
CA PRO A 113 -18.07 23.33 8.65
C PRO A 113 -17.92 24.55 9.56
N VAL A 114 -19.03 24.96 10.20
CA VAL A 114 -19.15 26.23 10.95
C VAL A 114 -18.23 26.26 12.19
N TRP A 115 -17.96 25.10 12.78
CA TRP A 115 -17.12 24.95 13.97
C TRP A 115 -15.62 25.17 13.71
N THR A 116 -15.25 25.63 12.52
CA THR A 116 -13.87 25.81 12.09
C THR A 116 -13.66 27.09 11.30
N HIS A 117 -13.03 28.09 11.92
CA HIS A 117 -12.53 29.27 11.19
C HIS A 117 -11.29 28.96 10.33
N ASN A 118 -10.70 27.76 10.46
CA ASN A 118 -9.49 27.32 9.74
C ASN A 118 -9.51 25.81 9.40
N ALA A 119 -10.69 25.21 9.14
CA ALA A 119 -10.76 23.80 8.74
C ALA A 119 -10.09 23.61 7.39
N ARG A 120 -9.21 22.62 7.30
CA ARG A 120 -8.58 22.26 6.04
C ARG A 120 -8.96 20.87 5.61
N PRO A 121 -9.09 20.65 4.29
CA PRO A 121 -9.26 19.32 3.76
C PRO A 121 -8.12 18.40 4.17
N VAL A 122 -8.44 17.14 4.45
CA VAL A 122 -7.42 16.09 4.62
C VAL A 122 -6.54 16.04 3.38
N GLY A 123 -5.21 16.17 3.54
CA GLY A 123 -4.23 16.04 2.44
C GLY A 123 -3.79 17.34 1.76
N GLN A 124 -4.32 18.52 2.11
CA GLN A 124 -3.77 19.79 1.63
C GLN A 124 -2.59 20.27 2.49
N PRO A 125 -1.41 20.57 1.90
CA PRO A 125 -0.31 21.18 2.63
C PRO A 125 -0.65 22.63 2.97
N GLY A 126 -0.50 23.00 4.23
CA GLY A 126 -0.58 24.39 4.67
C GLY A 126 0.01 24.55 6.06
N PRO A 127 0.18 25.80 6.55
CA PRO A 127 0.85 26.06 7.82
C PRO A 127 0.12 25.37 8.99
N PRO A 128 0.85 24.78 9.95
CA PRO A 128 0.33 23.82 10.92
C PRO A 128 -0.90 24.33 11.68
N ILE A 129 -1.80 23.41 12.03
CA ILE A 129 -2.95 23.68 12.91
C ILE A 129 -2.41 24.29 14.21
N PRO A 130 -2.90 25.46 14.66
CA PRO A 130 -2.37 26.11 15.84
C PRO A 130 -2.54 25.20 17.05
N THR A 131 -1.41 24.75 17.56
CA THR A 131 -1.28 23.91 18.74
C THR A 131 -1.66 24.70 19.99
N ARG A 132 -1.76 24.02 21.15
CA ARG A 132 -1.88 24.72 22.45
C ARG A 132 -0.76 25.76 22.66
N ALA A 133 0.41 25.55 22.06
CA ALA A 133 1.52 26.50 22.09
C ALA A 133 1.22 27.77 21.28
N ASP A 134 0.48 27.66 20.18
CA ASP A 134 0.12 28.82 19.35
C ASP A 134 -0.97 29.67 20.02
N ARG A 135 -1.96 29.06 20.69
CA ARG A 135 -2.92 29.80 21.53
C ARG A 135 -2.27 30.45 22.75
N PHE A 136 -1.25 29.81 23.31
CA PHE A 136 -0.42 30.40 24.36
C PHE A 136 0.33 31.63 23.83
N TRP A 137 0.90 31.55 22.63
CA TRP A 137 1.57 32.70 22.01
C TRP A 137 0.62 33.85 21.68
N GLU A 138 -0.57 33.59 21.13
CA GLU A 138 -1.58 34.64 20.89
C GLU A 138 -2.06 35.29 22.19
N ALA A 139 -2.30 34.51 23.26
CA ALA A 139 -2.67 35.04 24.57
C ALA A 139 -1.51 35.81 25.22
N PHE A 140 -0.27 35.36 25.04
CA PHE A 140 0.94 36.03 25.49
C PHE A 140 1.12 37.37 24.76
N GLU A 141 0.98 37.41 23.43
CA GLU A 141 1.04 38.65 22.64
C GLU A 141 -0.07 39.64 23.04
N ALA A 142 -1.31 39.17 23.18
CA ALA A 142 -2.44 40.03 23.55
C ALA A 142 -2.25 40.67 24.95
N VAL A 143 -1.78 39.90 25.93
CA VAL A 143 -1.62 40.37 27.32
C VAL A 143 -0.33 41.20 27.49
N PHE A 144 0.79 40.77 26.90
CA PHE A 144 2.10 41.35 27.17
C PHE A 144 2.59 42.36 26.13
N LEU A 145 2.20 42.28 24.85
CA LEU A 145 2.61 43.23 23.80
C LEU A 145 1.65 44.43 23.73
N PHE A 146 0.34 44.22 23.89
CA PHE A 146 -0.66 45.29 23.82
C PHE A 146 -1.06 45.90 25.18
N GLY A 147 -1.06 45.11 26.26
CA GLY A 147 -1.49 45.54 27.59
C GLY A 147 -0.41 46.27 28.42
N ALA A 148 0.79 45.69 28.52
CA ALA A 148 1.83 46.17 29.43
C ALA A 148 2.63 47.39 28.89
N LEU A 149 2.86 47.48 27.58
CA LEU A 149 3.69 48.52 26.96
C LEU A 149 3.03 49.91 26.89
N ARG A 150 1.69 49.99 26.95
CA ARG A 150 0.94 51.25 26.90
C ARG A 150 0.92 52.04 28.21
N ARG A 151 1.20 51.40 29.36
CA ARG A 151 1.14 52.04 30.71
C ARG A 151 2.47 52.02 31.49
N ALA A 152 3.52 51.40 30.96
CA ALA A 152 4.80 51.30 31.65
C ALA A 152 5.73 52.51 31.42
N SER A 153 6.40 52.97 32.48
CA SER A 153 7.47 53.98 32.42
C SER A 153 8.68 53.48 31.62
N ILE A 154 9.60 54.37 31.22
CA ILE A 154 10.80 54.03 30.44
C ILE A 154 11.61 52.88 31.08
N GLY A 155 11.72 52.87 32.42
CA GLY A 155 12.37 51.76 33.15
C GLY A 155 11.60 50.45 33.10
N GLY A 156 10.25 50.50 33.12
CA GLY A 156 9.41 49.32 32.95
C GLY A 156 9.51 48.70 31.55
N LYS A 157 9.71 49.52 30.50
CA LYS A 157 9.91 49.05 29.13
C LYS A 157 11.24 48.31 28.95
N LEU A 158 12.31 48.78 29.59
CA LEU A 158 13.63 48.12 29.61
C LEU A 158 13.59 46.79 30.38
N GLY A 159 12.93 46.75 31.54
CA GLY A 159 12.73 45.50 32.29
C GLY A 159 11.92 44.47 31.51
N LEU A 160 10.89 44.92 30.78
CA LEU A 160 10.10 44.05 29.89
C LEU A 160 10.99 43.47 28.77
N ALA A 161 11.82 44.28 28.10
CA ALA A 161 12.66 43.83 27.00
C ALA A 161 13.67 42.72 27.42
N VAL A 162 14.22 42.81 28.63
CA VAL A 162 15.09 41.77 29.19
C VAL A 162 14.30 40.49 29.47
N LEU A 163 13.10 40.60 30.05
CA LEU A 163 12.23 39.45 30.29
C LEU A 163 11.82 38.75 28.98
N TYR A 164 11.49 39.53 27.94
CA TYR A 164 11.18 39.02 26.60
C TYR A 164 12.36 38.25 26.01
N SER A 165 13.57 38.80 26.11
CA SER A 165 14.78 38.15 25.61
C SER A 165 15.03 36.80 26.31
N PHE A 166 14.75 36.73 27.61
CA PHE A 166 14.89 35.50 28.39
C PHE A 166 13.85 34.44 28.01
N VAL A 167 12.57 34.83 27.85
CA VAL A 167 11.49 33.90 27.45
C VAL A 167 11.72 33.37 26.03
N ILE A 168 12.14 34.22 25.09
CA ILE A 168 12.47 33.80 23.71
C ILE A 168 13.67 32.85 23.71
N ALA A 169 14.73 33.16 24.47
CA ALA A 169 15.89 32.28 24.60
C ALA A 169 15.53 30.92 25.21
N ALA A 170 14.70 30.91 26.26
CA ALA A 170 14.21 29.68 26.89
C ALA A 170 13.31 28.86 25.96
N GLY A 171 12.42 29.52 25.21
CA GLY A 171 11.56 28.88 24.20
C GLY A 171 12.36 28.28 23.05
N ALA A 172 13.35 29.00 22.52
CA ALA A 172 14.26 28.50 21.49
C ALA A 172 15.08 27.29 21.99
N LEU A 173 15.55 27.30 23.24
CA LEU A 173 16.22 26.16 23.87
C LEU A 173 15.29 24.95 23.99
N GLY A 174 14.03 25.18 24.41
CA GLY A 174 13.01 24.15 24.57
C GLY A 174 12.61 23.51 23.23
N ILE A 175 12.43 24.30 22.17
CA ILE A 175 12.16 23.79 20.81
C ILE A 175 13.33 22.95 20.30
N ARG A 176 14.57 23.40 20.53
CA ARG A 176 15.77 22.65 20.12
C ARG A 176 15.92 21.33 20.90
N TRP A 177 15.57 21.33 22.18
CA TRP A 177 15.58 20.12 23.01
C TRP A 177 14.47 19.15 22.60
N ALA A 178 13.24 19.62 22.43
CA ALA A 178 12.11 18.81 21.96
C ALA A 178 12.34 18.25 20.54
N GLY A 179 12.97 19.01 19.65
CA GLY A 179 13.37 18.55 18.33
C GLY A 179 14.37 17.40 18.37
N ARG A 180 15.37 17.46 19.27
CA ARG A 180 16.33 16.37 19.47
C ARG A 180 15.66 15.11 20.02
N GLU A 181 14.79 15.25 21.01
CA GLU A 181 13.99 14.15 21.57
C GLU A 181 13.14 13.46 20.50
N LEU A 182 12.40 14.24 19.68
CA LEU A 182 11.61 13.71 18.57
C LEU A 182 12.47 12.98 17.53
N THR A 183 13.64 13.50 17.17
CA THR A 183 14.55 12.81 16.25
C THR A 183 15.11 11.53 16.86
N ALA A 184 15.42 11.51 18.16
CA ALA A 184 15.90 10.33 18.86
C ALA A 184 14.82 9.24 18.95
N MET A 185 13.57 9.62 19.26
CA MET A 185 12.44 8.69 19.28
C MET A 185 12.16 8.09 17.91
N ARG A 186 12.21 8.90 16.84
CA ARG A 186 12.04 8.40 15.45
C ARG A 186 13.16 7.46 15.04
N ALA A 187 14.42 7.79 15.37
CA ALA A 187 15.55 6.91 15.12
C ALA A 187 15.40 5.58 15.88
N ALA A 188 14.97 5.62 17.15
CA ALA A 188 14.72 4.43 17.95
C ALA A 188 13.53 3.59 17.46
N ALA A 189 12.51 4.22 16.88
CA ALA A 189 11.40 3.53 16.23
C ALA A 189 11.88 2.83 14.94
N LEU A 190 12.64 3.53 14.09
CA LEU A 190 13.21 2.96 12.86
C LEU A 190 14.09 1.74 13.15
N VAL A 191 14.96 1.81 14.17
CA VAL A 191 15.82 0.69 14.57
C VAL A 191 14.98 -0.54 14.94
N ARG A 192 13.92 -0.34 15.74
CA ARG A 192 13.02 -1.43 16.16
C ARG A 192 12.27 -2.05 14.98
N ASP A 193 11.74 -1.21 14.09
CA ASP A 193 11.03 -1.66 12.88
C ASP A 193 11.96 -2.48 11.97
N VAL A 194 13.18 -2.00 11.73
CA VAL A 194 14.17 -2.70 10.89
C VAL A 194 14.63 -4.00 11.53
N GLN A 195 14.82 -4.04 12.85
CA GLN A 195 15.15 -5.28 13.58
C GLN A 195 14.02 -6.31 13.48
N ALA A 196 12.77 -5.90 13.69
CA ALA A 196 11.61 -6.78 13.57
C ALA A 196 11.45 -7.29 12.13
N GLY A 197 11.60 -6.41 11.14
CA GLY A 197 11.57 -6.78 9.72
C GLY A 197 12.69 -7.75 9.33
N HIS A 198 13.91 -7.53 9.83
CA HIS A 198 15.04 -8.43 9.61
C HIS A 198 14.77 -9.83 10.18
N ALA A 199 14.25 -9.92 11.42
CA ALA A 199 13.90 -11.20 12.04
C ALA A 199 12.85 -11.95 11.21
N ALA A 200 11.77 -11.27 10.81
CA ALA A 200 10.71 -11.85 9.99
C ALA A 200 11.22 -12.31 8.61
N ALA A 201 12.02 -11.48 7.93
CA ALA A 201 12.60 -11.81 6.64
C ALA A 201 13.58 -13.00 6.72
N SER A 202 14.40 -13.05 7.77
CA SER A 202 15.34 -14.16 8.01
C SER A 202 14.63 -15.48 8.23
N GLU A 203 13.58 -15.48 9.05
CA GLU A 203 12.77 -16.68 9.29
C GLU A 203 12.07 -17.16 8.01
N LYS A 204 11.40 -16.25 7.29
CA LYS A 204 10.72 -16.58 6.03
C LYS A 204 11.69 -17.08 4.96
N LEU A 205 12.88 -16.47 4.86
CA LEU A 205 13.90 -16.92 3.91
C LEU A 205 14.39 -18.32 4.28
N ALA A 206 14.66 -18.60 5.56
CA ALA A 206 15.07 -19.94 5.99
C ALA A 206 14.00 -21.00 5.68
N GLN A 207 12.71 -20.67 5.87
CA GLN A 207 11.60 -21.55 5.49
C GLN A 207 11.55 -21.78 3.98
N LEU A 208 11.72 -20.72 3.17
CA LEU A 208 11.76 -20.82 1.71
C LEU A 208 12.91 -21.72 1.26
N VAL A 209 14.12 -21.47 1.75
CA VAL A 209 15.34 -22.24 1.42
C VAL A 209 15.17 -23.72 1.73
N ARG A 210 14.60 -24.04 2.90
CA ARG A 210 14.32 -25.43 3.27
C ARG A 210 13.35 -26.08 2.29
N ARG A 211 12.23 -25.42 2.00
CA ARG A 211 11.22 -25.97 1.08
C ARG A 211 11.73 -26.11 -0.36
N THR A 212 12.52 -25.14 -0.83
CA THR A 212 13.16 -25.26 -2.15
C THR A 212 14.16 -26.41 -2.16
N SER A 213 14.94 -26.59 -1.10
CA SER A 213 15.87 -27.73 -1.00
C SER A 213 15.15 -29.08 -1.00
N ASP A 214 14.03 -29.19 -0.26
CA ASP A 214 13.22 -30.42 -0.22
C ASP A 214 12.63 -30.72 -1.61
N MET A 215 12.12 -29.70 -2.29
CA MET A 215 11.61 -29.80 -3.65
C MET A 215 12.70 -30.13 -4.68
N ASP A 216 13.91 -29.59 -4.50
CA ASP A 216 15.08 -29.90 -5.32
C ASP A 216 15.50 -31.36 -5.17
N ALA A 217 15.47 -31.88 -3.94
CA ALA A 217 15.71 -33.29 -3.66
C ALA A 217 14.63 -34.21 -4.27
N GLU A 218 13.35 -33.82 -4.19
CA GLU A 218 12.25 -34.55 -4.83
C GLU A 218 12.39 -34.57 -6.35
N PHE A 219 12.64 -33.41 -6.97
CA PHE A 219 12.88 -33.29 -8.40
C PHE A 219 14.05 -34.17 -8.86
N ARG A 220 15.18 -34.12 -8.14
CA ARG A 220 16.36 -34.95 -8.44
C ARG A 220 16.06 -36.44 -8.29
N SER A 221 15.29 -36.83 -7.28
CA SER A 221 14.88 -38.22 -7.07
C SER A 221 14.09 -38.77 -8.26
N VAL A 222 13.13 -37.98 -8.75
CA VAL A 222 12.25 -38.32 -9.88
C VAL A 222 13.01 -38.30 -11.20
N THR A 223 13.71 -37.21 -11.49
CA THR A 223 14.24 -36.94 -12.83
C THR A 223 15.69 -37.40 -13.01
N GLY A 224 16.43 -37.56 -11.91
CA GLY A 224 17.89 -37.73 -11.89
C GLY A 224 18.67 -36.52 -12.41
N ALA A 225 17.99 -35.42 -12.73
CA ALA A 225 18.61 -34.18 -13.13
C ALA A 225 18.88 -33.29 -11.91
N ASP A 226 19.98 -32.57 -12.00
CA ASP A 226 20.39 -31.50 -11.14
C ASP A 226 20.13 -30.16 -11.80
N PHE A 227 20.13 -29.09 -11.01
CA PHE A 227 20.25 -27.75 -11.55
C PHE A 227 21.67 -27.27 -11.33
N ASP A 228 22.34 -26.87 -12.40
CA ASP A 228 23.62 -26.21 -12.31
C ASP A 228 23.41 -24.76 -11.86
N PRO A 229 23.87 -24.38 -10.65
CA PRO A 229 23.71 -23.03 -10.14
C PRO A 229 24.53 -22.00 -10.94
N ALA A 230 25.61 -22.40 -11.62
CA ALA A 230 26.47 -21.49 -12.37
C ALA A 230 25.89 -21.12 -13.74
N THR A 231 25.26 -22.07 -14.42
CA THR A 231 24.68 -21.86 -15.76
C THR A 231 23.17 -21.65 -15.75
N GLY A 232 22.50 -21.94 -14.63
CA GLY A 232 21.04 -21.86 -14.51
C GLY A 232 20.31 -22.88 -15.38
N LYS A 233 20.99 -23.96 -15.78
CA LYS A 233 20.45 -25.02 -16.64
C LYS A 233 20.31 -26.32 -15.86
N SER A 234 19.30 -27.12 -16.21
CA SER A 234 19.19 -28.48 -15.70
C SER A 234 20.25 -29.37 -16.36
N THR A 235 20.88 -30.26 -15.58
CA THR A 235 21.66 -31.35 -16.13
C THR A 235 20.74 -32.35 -16.84
N ARG A 236 21.32 -33.20 -17.68
CA ARG A 236 20.53 -34.10 -18.51
C ARG A 236 19.66 -35.03 -17.65
N PRO A 237 18.34 -35.13 -17.91
CA PRO A 237 17.48 -36.05 -17.19
C PRO A 237 17.83 -37.51 -17.48
N ARG A 238 17.36 -38.43 -16.63
CA ARG A 238 17.44 -39.87 -16.88
C ARG A 238 16.80 -40.19 -18.24
N PRO A 239 17.28 -41.23 -18.95
CA PRO A 239 16.75 -41.59 -20.27
C PRO A 239 15.22 -41.80 -20.30
N GLU A 240 14.67 -42.41 -19.25
CA GLU A 240 13.23 -42.66 -19.10
C GLU A 240 12.40 -41.37 -19.09
N VAL A 241 12.95 -40.31 -18.48
CA VAL A 241 12.32 -39.00 -18.37
C VAL A 241 12.52 -38.21 -19.67
N ASP A 242 13.72 -38.27 -20.27
CA ASP A 242 14.03 -37.68 -21.58
C ASP A 242 13.05 -38.20 -22.65
N GLU A 243 12.83 -39.51 -22.67
CA GLU A 243 11.87 -40.13 -23.59
C GLU A 243 10.42 -39.76 -23.28
N ALA A 244 10.03 -39.65 -22.01
CA ALA A 244 8.69 -39.20 -21.63
C ALA A 244 8.43 -37.74 -22.06
N ILE A 245 9.44 -36.85 -21.98
CA ILE A 245 9.36 -35.46 -22.46
C ILE A 245 9.16 -35.41 -23.99
N VAL A 246 9.78 -36.33 -24.72
CA VAL A 246 9.62 -36.43 -26.18
C VAL A 246 8.22 -36.94 -26.54
N ARG A 247 7.72 -37.96 -25.82
CA ARG A 247 6.45 -38.63 -26.14
C ARG A 247 5.20 -37.89 -25.66
N HIS A 248 5.26 -37.24 -24.50
CA HIS A 248 4.11 -36.63 -23.85
C HIS A 248 4.25 -35.11 -23.78
N GLU A 249 3.37 -34.40 -24.47
CA GLU A 249 3.33 -32.92 -24.46
C GLU A 249 3.12 -32.37 -23.04
N THR A 250 2.28 -33.02 -22.24
CA THR A 250 2.01 -32.60 -20.85
C THR A 250 3.22 -32.70 -19.93
N VAL A 251 4.13 -33.66 -20.18
CA VAL A 251 5.40 -33.80 -19.43
C VAL A 251 6.37 -32.72 -19.85
N ARG A 252 6.42 -32.38 -21.15
CA ARG A 252 7.23 -31.28 -21.68
C ARG A 252 6.80 -29.93 -21.12
N ASP A 253 5.49 -29.68 -21.07
CA ASP A 253 4.94 -28.44 -20.52
C ASP A 253 5.22 -28.32 -19.02
N ALA A 254 5.04 -29.41 -18.27
CA ALA A 254 5.37 -29.46 -16.85
C ALA A 254 6.87 -29.21 -16.61
N TRP A 255 7.73 -29.80 -17.44
CA TRP A 255 9.18 -29.58 -17.38
C TRP A 255 9.55 -28.12 -17.64
N ALA A 256 9.05 -27.54 -18.73
CA ALA A 256 9.30 -26.14 -19.08
C ALA A 256 8.76 -25.17 -18.02
N ALA A 257 7.62 -25.49 -17.40
CA ALA A 257 7.06 -24.71 -16.30
C ALA A 257 7.93 -24.77 -15.04
N LEU A 258 8.54 -25.92 -14.74
CA LEU A 258 9.50 -26.07 -13.65
C LEU A 258 10.78 -25.27 -13.89
N GLU A 259 11.35 -25.31 -15.09
CA GLU A 259 12.56 -24.54 -15.42
C GLU A 259 12.34 -23.03 -15.32
N ASN A 260 11.19 -22.53 -15.77
CA ASN A 260 10.88 -21.10 -15.76
C ASN A 260 10.37 -20.58 -14.41
N GLY A 261 9.70 -21.43 -13.62
CA GLY A 261 9.01 -21.03 -12.40
C GLY A 261 9.87 -21.05 -11.13
N ARG A 262 10.97 -21.80 -11.11
CA ARG A 262 11.76 -22.10 -9.90
C ARG A 262 12.40 -20.85 -9.30
N VAL A 263 12.50 -20.83 -7.97
CA VAL A 263 13.35 -19.87 -7.25
C VAL A 263 14.80 -20.24 -7.50
N ARG A 264 15.61 -19.33 -8.05
CA ARG A 264 16.98 -19.67 -8.48
C ARG A 264 17.95 -19.60 -7.29
N PRO A 265 18.98 -20.47 -7.23
CA PRO A 265 20.01 -20.40 -6.18
C PRO A 265 20.71 -19.04 -6.09
N ALA A 266 20.95 -18.39 -7.24
CA ALA A 266 21.55 -17.05 -7.28
C ALA A 266 20.64 -15.98 -6.64
N GLU A 267 19.32 -16.10 -6.78
CA GLU A 267 18.36 -15.18 -6.15
C GLU A 267 18.32 -15.38 -4.63
N ILE A 268 18.36 -16.63 -4.17
CA ILE A 268 18.49 -16.97 -2.75
C ILE A 268 19.80 -16.40 -2.17
N GLN A 269 20.91 -16.53 -2.90
CA GLN A 269 22.20 -15.97 -2.47
C GLN A 269 22.15 -14.44 -2.39
N ALA A 270 21.49 -13.77 -3.35
CA ALA A 270 21.27 -12.33 -3.33
C ALA A 270 20.37 -11.89 -2.16
N ALA A 271 19.37 -12.69 -1.80
CA ALA A 271 18.55 -12.47 -0.61
C ALA A 271 19.38 -12.57 0.69
N HIS A 272 20.23 -13.60 0.80
CA HIS A 272 21.14 -13.74 1.93
C HIS A 272 22.14 -12.60 2.05
N SER A 273 22.73 -12.14 0.94
CA SER A 273 23.68 -11.01 0.96
C SER A 273 22.99 -9.70 1.36
N THR A 274 21.74 -9.50 0.92
CA THR A 274 20.92 -8.36 1.34
C THR A 274 20.64 -8.39 2.84
N LEU A 275 20.23 -9.54 3.39
CA LEU A 275 20.01 -9.68 4.83
C LEU A 275 21.29 -9.46 5.63
N ALA A 276 22.42 -10.04 5.21
CA ALA A 276 23.70 -9.85 5.87
C ALA A 276 24.11 -8.37 5.90
N ALA A 277 23.97 -7.67 4.78
CA ALA A 277 24.28 -6.24 4.71
C ALA A 277 23.39 -5.37 5.60
N ILE A 278 22.13 -5.77 5.82
CA ILE A 278 21.21 -5.09 6.75
C ILE A 278 21.56 -5.46 8.19
N HIS A 279 21.92 -6.71 8.46
CA HIS A 279 22.38 -7.17 9.76
C HIS A 279 23.61 -6.37 10.23
N ASP A 280 24.61 -6.20 9.37
CA ASP A 280 25.82 -5.42 9.66
C ASP A 280 25.50 -3.95 9.98
N ARG A 281 24.51 -3.36 9.29
CA ARG A 281 24.01 -2.01 9.59
C ARG A 281 23.28 -1.94 10.92
N ILE A 282 22.49 -2.95 11.26
CA ILE A 282 21.84 -3.07 12.58
C ILE A 282 22.91 -3.12 13.68
N GLN A 283 23.93 -3.96 13.53
CA GLN A 283 25.02 -4.11 14.51
C GLN A 283 25.84 -2.82 14.68
N SER A 284 26.19 -2.18 13.57
CA SER A 284 26.93 -0.91 13.56
C SER A 284 26.08 0.32 13.91
N ARG A 285 24.76 0.15 14.11
CA ARG A 285 23.79 1.24 14.35
C ARG A 285 23.76 2.29 13.24
N THR A 286 24.07 1.89 12.00
CA THR A 286 24.09 2.74 10.80
C THR A 286 22.85 2.53 9.91
N ILE A 287 21.73 2.16 10.52
CA ILE A 287 20.46 1.88 9.83
C ILE A 287 20.00 3.12 9.06
N VAL A 288 19.65 2.92 7.79
CA VAL A 288 19.09 3.97 6.93
C VAL A 288 17.60 3.71 6.65
N PRO A 289 16.80 4.76 6.36
CA PRO A 289 15.37 4.59 6.05
C PRO A 289 15.10 3.60 4.90
N ASP A 290 16.05 3.46 3.97
CA ASP A 290 15.97 2.57 2.82
C ASP A 290 16.04 1.08 3.21
N ASP A 291 16.64 0.73 4.37
CA ASP A 291 16.76 -0.65 4.84
C ASP A 291 15.38 -1.25 5.13
N ARG A 292 14.45 -0.44 5.66
CA ARG A 292 13.05 -0.86 5.87
C ARG A 292 12.39 -1.26 4.56
N LYS A 293 12.52 -0.41 3.53
CA LYS A 293 11.93 -0.68 2.21
C LYS A 293 12.54 -1.94 1.58
N ARG A 294 13.86 -2.12 1.70
CA ARG A 294 14.55 -3.34 1.22
C ARG A 294 14.05 -4.60 1.92
N LEU A 295 13.77 -4.55 3.22
CA LEU A 295 13.17 -5.67 3.96
C LEU A 295 11.74 -5.97 3.49
N GLU A 296 10.93 -4.93 3.27
CA GLU A 296 9.56 -5.07 2.74
C GLU A 296 9.57 -5.71 1.33
N ASP A 297 10.44 -5.23 0.44
CA ASP A 297 10.62 -5.78 -0.91
C ASP A 297 11.12 -7.23 -0.86
N LEU A 298 12.06 -7.54 0.05
CA LEU A 298 12.57 -8.89 0.23
C LEU A 298 11.49 -9.85 0.75
N ILE A 299 10.70 -9.45 1.75
CA ILE A 299 9.58 -10.25 2.27
C ILE A 299 8.58 -10.55 1.17
N LYS A 300 8.23 -9.54 0.37
CA LYS A 300 7.33 -9.70 -0.76
C LYS A 300 7.87 -10.68 -1.79
N TRP A 301 9.17 -10.61 -2.12
CA TRP A 301 9.81 -11.58 -3.01
C TRP A 301 9.77 -13.00 -2.42
N ILE A 302 10.06 -13.16 -1.12
CA ILE A 302 10.00 -14.47 -0.43
C ILE A 302 8.58 -15.06 -0.51
N GLU A 303 7.55 -14.24 -0.27
CA GLU A 303 6.15 -14.68 -0.32
C GLU A 303 5.72 -15.08 -1.73
N GLN A 304 6.15 -14.32 -2.75
CA GLN A 304 5.93 -14.69 -4.15
C GLN A 304 6.64 -15.98 -4.54
N GLY A 305 7.87 -16.20 -4.04
CA GLY A 305 8.59 -17.46 -4.22
C GLY A 305 7.87 -18.63 -3.56
N ALA A 306 7.43 -18.47 -2.32
CA ALA A 306 6.71 -19.49 -1.56
C ALA A 306 5.37 -19.88 -2.21
N ALA A 307 4.65 -18.90 -2.79
CA ALA A 307 3.39 -19.14 -3.50
C ALA A 307 3.54 -20.01 -4.77
N LYS A 308 4.74 -20.07 -5.37
CA LYS A 308 5.01 -20.89 -6.56
C LYS A 308 5.28 -22.36 -6.23
N LEU A 309 5.72 -22.67 -5.01
CA LEU A 309 6.16 -24.01 -4.61
C LEU A 309 5.07 -25.09 -4.71
N PRO A 310 3.80 -24.88 -4.31
CA PRO A 310 2.77 -25.90 -4.43
C PRO A 310 2.57 -26.35 -5.88
N ARG A 311 2.49 -25.38 -6.80
CA ARG A 311 2.33 -25.65 -8.23
C ARG A 311 3.52 -26.42 -8.82
N GLN A 312 4.73 -26.16 -8.34
CA GLN A 312 5.92 -26.89 -8.74
C GLN A 312 5.92 -28.33 -8.23
N SER A 313 5.50 -28.55 -6.98
CA SER A 313 5.29 -29.90 -6.46
C SER A 313 4.30 -30.69 -7.31
N ASP A 314 3.21 -30.07 -7.77
CA ASP A 314 2.23 -30.73 -8.64
C ASP A 314 2.81 -31.11 -10.00
N PHE A 315 3.65 -30.25 -10.60
CA PHE A 315 4.38 -30.60 -11.82
C PHE A 315 5.37 -31.75 -11.62
N ILE A 316 6.09 -31.79 -10.50
CA ILE A 316 7.00 -32.90 -10.17
C ILE A 316 6.24 -34.21 -10.04
N LYS A 317 5.09 -34.19 -9.34
CA LYS A 317 4.21 -35.36 -9.23
C LYS A 317 3.68 -35.80 -10.58
N HIS A 318 3.25 -34.87 -11.43
CA HIS A 318 2.79 -35.17 -12.79
C HIS A 318 3.87 -35.88 -13.61
N ILE A 319 5.10 -35.36 -13.63
CA ILE A 319 6.23 -35.99 -14.32
C ILE A 319 6.47 -37.39 -13.76
N LYS A 320 6.49 -37.54 -12.44
CA LYS A 320 6.66 -38.85 -11.78
C LYS A 320 5.61 -39.85 -12.24
N THR A 321 4.33 -39.48 -12.15
CA THR A 321 3.21 -40.35 -12.54
C THR A 321 3.28 -40.73 -14.01
N MET A 322 3.56 -39.77 -14.91
CA MET A 322 3.67 -40.05 -16.33
C MET A 322 4.85 -40.99 -16.66
N VAL A 323 6.01 -40.79 -16.02
CA VAL A 323 7.17 -41.67 -16.20
C VAL A 323 6.89 -43.08 -15.66
N GLU A 324 6.20 -43.21 -14.53
CA GLU A 324 5.79 -44.50 -13.98
C GLU A 324 4.77 -45.23 -14.88
N THR A 325 3.79 -44.51 -15.43
CA THR A 325 2.83 -45.03 -16.41
C THR A 325 3.54 -45.51 -17.68
N ASP A 326 4.43 -44.70 -18.25
CA ASP A 326 5.19 -45.04 -19.46
C ASP A 326 6.04 -46.31 -19.24
N ARG A 327 6.61 -46.45 -18.04
CA ARG A 327 7.37 -47.63 -17.65
C ARG A 327 6.50 -48.87 -17.52
N PHE A 328 5.27 -48.74 -17.03
CA PHE A 328 4.31 -49.84 -16.93
C PHE A 328 3.84 -50.29 -18.31
N GLU A 329 3.44 -49.36 -19.18
CA GLU A 329 2.97 -49.66 -20.53
C GLU A 329 4.04 -50.36 -21.38
N ARG A 330 5.31 -49.97 -21.23
CA ARG A 330 6.44 -50.63 -21.92
C ARG A 330 6.78 -52.03 -21.38
N LYS A 331 6.47 -52.31 -20.11
CA LYS A 331 6.60 -53.67 -19.55
C LYS A 331 5.43 -54.57 -19.97
N SER A 332 4.34 -54.01 -20.46
CA SER A 332 3.11 -54.72 -20.80
C SER A 332 2.89 -55.18 -22.26
N PRO A 333 3.86 -55.26 -23.21
CA PRO A 333 3.60 -55.94 -24.49
C PRO A 333 4.43 -57.22 -24.68
N SER A 334 3.82 -58.38 -24.36
CA SER A 334 3.74 -59.60 -25.21
C SER A 334 3.30 -60.85 -24.39
N SER A 335 2.01 -60.98 -24.07
CA SER A 335 1.41 -62.29 -23.73
C SER A 335 0.26 -62.69 -24.65
N GLU A 336 0.03 -61.95 -25.74
CA GLU A 336 -0.94 -62.31 -26.76
C GLU A 336 -0.23 -62.38 -28.11
N GLY A 337 0.02 -63.60 -28.59
CA GLY A 337 0.53 -63.82 -29.95
C GLY A 337 1.57 -64.92 -30.13
N SER A 338 1.39 -66.10 -29.55
CA SER A 338 2.00 -67.33 -30.10
C SER A 338 1.07 -68.52 -29.87
N GLY A 339 -0.07 -68.48 -30.55
CA GLY A 339 -0.97 -69.59 -30.72
C GLY A 339 -1.38 -69.68 -32.18
N SER A 340 -0.50 -70.24 -33.01
CA SER A 340 -0.82 -70.89 -34.29
C SER A 340 0.35 -71.76 -34.71
#